data_AF-A0A7K7AFJ9-F1
#
_entry.id   AF-A0A7K7AFJ9-F1
#
_cell.length_a   1.000
_cell.length_b   1.000
_cell.length_c   1.000
_cell.angle_alpha   90.00
_cell.angle_beta   90.00
_cell.angle_gamma   90.00
#
_symmetry.space_group_name_H-M   'P 1'
#
loop_
_entity.id
_entity.type
_entity.pdbx_description
1 polymer ?
#
loop_
_entity_poly.entity_id
_entity_poly.type
_entity_poly.pdbx_seq_one_letter_code
_entity_poly.pdbx_strand_id
1 'polypeptide(L)'
;RLRALPRPGQPRPPPADSTNEYIRGHEDVAPEDGIYPSGLRSALVLVGAYERRSGCPVLGVINEPFFRRDPLTQRYQHGQPRAGGSGSRRAERPRCPRRWHGRYHWGISWGEERLCSLRP
;
A
#
# COMPACT_ATOMS: atom_id res chain seq x y z
N ARG A 1 2.09 -17.80 16.18
CA ARG A 1 2.08 -17.56 17.66
C ARG A 1 0.67 -17.15 18.07
N LEU A 2 -0.08 -18.01 18.77
CA LEU A 2 -1.39 -17.67 19.34
C LEU A 2 -1.21 -16.54 20.38
N ARG A 3 -1.83 -15.38 20.17
CA ARG A 3 -1.88 -14.31 21.19
C ARG A 3 -2.94 -14.67 22.23
N ALA A 4 -2.54 -14.63 23.49
CA ALA A 4 -3.42 -14.80 24.65
C ALA A 4 -4.60 -13.81 24.60
N LEU A 5 -5.78 -14.27 25.02
CA LEU A 5 -6.97 -13.43 25.19
C LEU A 5 -6.67 -12.32 26.22
N PRO A 6 -7.10 -11.07 25.98
CA PRO A 6 -6.87 -9.97 26.92
C PRO A 6 -7.64 -10.20 28.23
N ARG A 7 -7.01 -9.85 29.36
CA ARG A 7 -7.64 -9.90 30.69
C ARG A 7 -8.77 -8.86 30.80
N PRO A 8 -9.89 -9.17 31.50
CA PRO A 8 -11.00 -8.25 31.65
C PRO A 8 -10.56 -6.96 32.37
N GLY A 9 -10.86 -5.80 31.78
CA GLY A 9 -10.54 -4.48 32.32
C GLY A 9 -9.40 -3.73 31.61
N GLN A 10 -8.65 -4.36 30.71
CA GLN A 10 -7.71 -3.65 29.85
C GLN A 10 -8.40 -3.16 28.56
N PRO A 11 -8.13 -1.92 28.09
CA PRO A 11 -8.59 -1.49 26.78
C PRO A 11 -8.08 -2.51 25.75
N ARG A 12 -8.99 -3.07 24.95
CA ARG A 12 -8.58 -3.94 23.84
C ARG A 12 -7.64 -3.12 22.96
N PRO A 13 -6.42 -3.61 22.67
CA PRO A 13 -5.61 -2.95 21.65
C PRO A 13 -6.45 -2.89 20.38
N PRO A 14 -6.45 -1.76 19.65
CA PRO A 14 -7.17 -1.68 18.39
C PRO A 14 -6.75 -2.84 17.51
N PRO A 15 -7.63 -3.31 16.60
CA PRO A 15 -7.26 -4.31 15.62
C PRO A 15 -5.89 -3.95 15.06
N ALA A 16 -4.95 -4.89 15.10
CA ALA A 16 -3.67 -4.76 14.42
C ALA A 16 -3.91 -4.97 12.93
N ASP A 17 -4.83 -4.19 12.37
CA ASP A 17 -5.04 -4.08 10.94
C ASP A 17 -3.98 -3.12 10.41
N SER A 18 -3.51 -3.33 9.19
CA SER A 18 -2.48 -2.52 8.51
C SER A 18 -2.78 -1.02 8.45
N THR A 19 -3.95 -0.57 8.91
CA THR A 19 -4.32 0.82 9.18
C THR A 19 -3.28 1.57 10.01
N ASN A 20 -2.71 0.93 11.05
CA ASN A 20 -1.66 1.57 11.87
C ASN A 20 -0.37 1.84 11.08
N GLU A 21 -0.05 1.01 10.09
CA GLU A 21 1.14 1.17 9.25
C GLU A 21 0.95 2.25 8.20
N TYR A 22 -0.26 2.39 7.65
CA TYR A 22 -0.64 3.52 6.80
C TYR A 22 -0.51 4.85 7.55
N ILE A 23 -1.03 4.93 8.79
CA ILE A 23 -1.01 6.15 9.60
C ILE A 23 0.41 6.48 10.07
N ARG A 24 1.21 5.49 10.47
CA ARG A 24 2.61 5.71 10.88
C ARG A 24 3.50 6.12 9.73
N GLY A 25 3.16 5.74 8.50
CA GLY A 25 3.90 6.14 7.30
C GLY A 25 5.35 5.67 7.29
N HIS A 26 5.67 4.57 7.99
CA HIS A 26 7.05 4.08 8.06
C HIS A 26 7.44 3.46 6.73
N GLU A 27 8.50 3.97 6.11
CA GLU A 27 8.90 3.61 4.74
C GLU A 27 10.13 2.72 4.67
N ASP A 28 10.98 2.80 5.69
CA ASP A 28 12.29 2.15 5.72
C ASP A 28 12.22 0.80 6.47
N VAL A 29 11.16 0.03 6.20
CA VAL A 29 11.04 -1.34 6.72
C VAL A 29 11.67 -2.29 5.69
N ALA A 30 12.67 -3.06 6.11
CA ALA A 30 13.24 -4.10 5.27
C ALA A 30 12.27 -5.30 5.17
N PRO A 31 12.17 -5.95 4.00
CA PRO A 31 11.38 -7.17 3.87
C PRO A 31 12.06 -8.34 4.61
N GLU A 32 11.26 -9.17 5.25
CA GLU A 32 11.63 -10.49 5.78
C GLU A 32 11.15 -11.52 4.76
N ASP A 33 12.06 -12.30 4.15
CA ASP A 33 11.74 -13.28 3.11
C ASP A 33 10.91 -12.72 1.92
N GLY A 34 11.14 -11.46 1.56
CA GLY A 34 10.41 -10.76 0.50
C GLY A 34 9.03 -10.23 0.92
N ILE A 35 8.62 -10.46 2.18
CA ILE A 35 7.37 -9.97 2.75
C ILE A 35 7.69 -8.74 3.61
N TYR A 36 6.95 -7.66 3.44
CA TYR A 36 7.07 -6.48 4.31
C TYR A 36 6.18 -6.67 5.54
N PRO A 37 6.73 -6.95 6.73
CA PRO A 37 5.92 -7.22 7.92
C PRO A 37 5.17 -5.97 8.42
N SER A 38 5.64 -4.78 8.03
CA SER A 38 5.09 -3.49 8.45
C SER A 38 5.44 -2.37 7.46
N GLY A 39 5.01 -1.14 7.75
CA GLY A 39 5.24 0.05 6.94
C GLY A 39 4.31 0.19 5.73
N LEU A 40 4.49 1.26 4.95
CA LEU A 40 3.60 1.58 3.84
C LEU A 40 3.47 0.46 2.80
N ARG A 41 4.53 -0.35 2.61
CA ARG A 41 4.53 -1.47 1.68
C ARG A 41 3.66 -2.65 2.11
N SER A 42 3.25 -2.73 3.39
CA SER A 42 2.30 -3.73 3.87
C SER A 42 0.83 -3.27 3.77
N ALA A 43 0.58 -2.01 3.37
CA ALA A 43 -0.77 -1.49 3.20
C ALA A 43 -1.39 -1.95 1.88
N LEU A 44 -2.57 -2.58 1.97
CA LEU A 44 -3.36 -3.05 0.84
C LEU A 44 -4.74 -2.37 0.84
N VAL A 45 -5.25 -2.09 -0.35
CA VAL A 45 -6.67 -1.78 -0.56
C VAL A 45 -7.32 -2.99 -1.20
N LEU A 46 -8.29 -3.58 -0.51
CA LEU A 46 -9.03 -4.75 -0.96
C LEU A 46 -10.44 -4.33 -1.35
N VAL A 47 -10.84 -4.64 -2.59
CA VAL A 47 -12.21 -4.43 -3.08
C VAL A 47 -12.76 -5.77 -3.53
N GLY A 48 -13.91 -6.16 -3.01
CA GLY A 48 -14.55 -7.43 -3.35
C GLY A 48 -16.03 -7.24 -3.63
N ALA A 49 -16.54 -8.00 -4.59
CA ALA A 49 -17.97 -8.15 -4.84
C ALA A 49 -18.35 -9.63 -4.77
N TYR A 50 -19.51 -9.90 -4.19
CA TYR A 50 -20.04 -11.25 -4.02
C TYR A 50 -21.53 -11.26 -4.36
N GLU A 51 -22.03 -12.43 -4.75
CA GLU A 51 -23.46 -12.62 -4.97
C GLU A 51 -24.18 -12.72 -3.62
N ARG A 52 -25.15 -11.84 -3.40
CA ARG A 52 -25.85 -11.73 -2.10
C ARG A 52 -26.62 -12.98 -1.70
N ARG A 53 -27.11 -13.77 -2.67
CA ARG A 53 -27.93 -14.95 -2.41
C ARG A 53 -27.10 -16.18 -2.03
N SER A 54 -26.01 -16.44 -2.74
CA SER A 54 -25.14 -17.60 -2.53
C SER A 54 -23.96 -17.33 -1.59
N GLY A 55 -23.55 -16.06 -1.46
CA GLY A 55 -22.31 -15.68 -0.79
C GLY A 55 -21.05 -15.89 -1.64
N CYS A 56 -21.18 -16.40 -2.87
CA CYS A 56 -20.04 -16.68 -3.73
C CYS A 56 -19.35 -15.39 -4.19
N PRO A 57 -18.00 -15.33 -4.17
CA PRO A 57 -17.28 -14.20 -4.74
C PRO A 57 -17.52 -14.12 -6.26
N VAL A 58 -17.54 -12.90 -6.79
CA VAL A 58 -17.72 -12.63 -8.23
C VAL A 58 -16.53 -11.83 -8.78
N LEU A 59 -15.98 -10.92 -7.97
CA LEU A 59 -14.84 -10.07 -8.33
C LEU A 59 -14.01 -9.78 -7.09
N GLY A 60 -12.69 -9.76 -7.25
CA GLY A 60 -11.75 -9.27 -6.26
C GLY A 60 -10.68 -8.40 -6.90
N VAL A 61 -10.30 -7.30 -6.24
CA VAL A 61 -9.19 -6.42 -6.60
C VAL A 61 -8.31 -6.23 -5.38
N ILE A 62 -7.02 -6.45 -5.55
CA ILE A 62 -5.96 -6.15 -4.59
C ILE A 62 -5.15 -5.00 -5.17
N ASN A 63 -5.09 -3.89 -4.45
CA ASN A 63 -4.26 -2.74 -4.80
C ASN A 63 -3.14 -2.58 -3.77
N GLU A 64 -1.90 -2.60 -4.25
CA GLU A 64 -0.66 -2.31 -3.53
C GLU A 64 -0.19 -0.89 -3.90
N PRO A 65 -0.72 0.18 -3.29
CA PRO A 65 -0.41 1.56 -3.69
C PRO A 65 1.06 1.93 -3.54
N PHE A 66 1.76 1.29 -2.60
CA PHE A 66 3.16 1.57 -2.25
C PHE A 66 4.11 0.46 -2.74
N PHE A 67 3.81 -0.22 -3.85
CA PHE A 67 4.61 -1.36 -4.33
C PHE A 67 6.06 -1.00 -4.68
N ARG A 68 6.31 0.11 -5.38
CA ARG A 68 7.65 0.55 -5.77
C ARG A 68 7.81 2.06 -5.58
N ARG A 69 8.83 2.48 -4.84
CA ARG A 69 9.18 3.89 -4.67
C ARG A 69 10.00 4.38 -5.87
N ASP A 70 9.74 5.59 -6.35
CA ASP A 70 10.55 6.23 -7.39
C ASP A 70 11.93 6.64 -6.81
N PRO A 71 13.06 6.10 -7.34
CA PRO A 71 14.41 6.45 -6.88
C PRO A 71 14.73 7.95 -7.00
N LEU A 72 14.13 8.66 -7.96
CA LEU A 72 14.38 10.10 -8.16
C LEU A 72 13.76 10.95 -7.04
N THR A 73 12.65 10.51 -6.45
CA THR A 73 12.03 11.21 -5.30
C THR A 73 12.79 11.05 -3.99
N GLN A 74 13.67 10.05 -3.86
CA GLN A 74 14.58 9.95 -2.71
C GLN A 74 15.63 11.07 -2.71
N ARG A 75 16.11 11.47 -3.90
CA ARG A 75 17.12 12.52 -4.05
C ARG A 75 16.58 13.91 -3.71
N TYR A 76 15.30 14.18 -3.95
CA TYR A 76 14.67 15.46 -3.59
C TYR A 76 14.50 15.64 -2.07
N GLN A 77 14.38 14.56 -1.30
CA GLN A 77 14.28 14.65 0.16
C GLN A 77 15.65 14.87 0.83
N HIS A 78 16.75 14.48 0.18
CA HIS A 78 18.11 14.65 0.71
C HIS A 78 18.88 15.82 0.08
N GLY A 79 18.42 16.36 -1.06
CA GLY A 79 19.00 17.54 -1.70
C GLY A 79 18.22 18.80 -1.32
N GLN A 80 18.72 19.56 -0.34
CA GLN A 80 18.36 20.97 -0.23
C GLN A 80 18.59 21.66 -1.58
N PRO A 81 17.66 22.47 -2.10
CA PRO A 81 17.99 23.35 -3.21
C PRO A 81 19.06 24.32 -2.70
N ARG A 82 20.30 24.20 -3.22
CA ARG A 82 21.31 25.23 -3.03
C ARG A 82 20.76 26.50 -3.67
N ALA A 83 20.32 27.44 -2.84
CA ALA A 83 19.93 28.76 -3.27
C ALA A 83 21.16 29.44 -3.91
N GLY A 84 21.16 29.49 -5.24
CA GLY A 84 22.17 30.20 -6.01
C GLY A 84 21.59 30.56 -7.36
N GLY A 85 21.33 31.85 -7.56
CA GLY A 85 20.94 32.42 -8.85
C GLY A 85 19.62 33.17 -8.82
N SER A 86 19.70 34.48 -8.55
CA SER A 86 18.65 35.44 -8.85
C SER A 86 18.34 35.43 -10.35
N GLY A 87 17.23 34.81 -10.73
CA GLY A 87 16.79 34.78 -12.11
C GLY A 87 15.31 34.50 -12.16
N SER A 88 14.52 35.57 -12.27
CA SER A 88 13.07 35.53 -12.50
C SER A 88 12.79 34.79 -13.82
N ARG A 89 12.58 33.48 -13.74
CA ARG A 89 11.76 32.72 -14.67
C ARG A 89 10.73 32.03 -13.81
N ARG A 90 9.46 32.19 -14.15
CA ARG A 90 8.34 31.43 -13.59
C ARG A 90 8.62 29.96 -13.89
N ALA A 91 9.40 29.31 -13.03
CA ALA A 91 9.72 27.91 -13.14
C ALA A 91 8.39 27.18 -13.07
N GLU A 92 7.98 26.58 -14.18
CA GLU A 92 6.95 25.57 -14.17
C GLU A 92 7.28 24.63 -13.01
N ARG A 93 6.43 24.62 -11.98
CA ARG A 93 6.63 23.74 -10.84
C ARG A 93 6.79 22.35 -11.44
N PRO A 94 7.95 21.69 -11.31
CA PRO A 94 8.12 20.35 -11.85
C PRO A 94 6.99 19.53 -11.24
N ARG A 95 6.13 18.95 -12.08
CA ARG A 95 5.07 18.06 -11.61
C ARG A 95 5.76 17.05 -10.71
N CYS A 96 5.44 17.07 -9.41
CA CYS A 96 6.09 16.20 -8.44
C CYS A 96 5.96 14.77 -8.98
N PRO A 97 7.07 14.12 -9.39
CA PRO A 97 6.98 12.79 -9.97
C PRO A 97 6.27 11.89 -8.95
N ARG A 98 5.43 10.97 -9.44
CA ARG A 98 4.67 10.07 -8.57
C ARG A 98 5.66 9.31 -7.70
N ARG A 99 5.69 9.65 -6.41
CA ARG A 99 6.61 9.08 -5.42
C ARG A 99 6.51 7.56 -5.31
N TRP A 100 5.33 7.02 -5.57
CA TRP A 100 5.03 5.60 -5.53
C TRP A 100 4.36 5.14 -6.82
N HIS A 101 4.83 4.00 -7.31
CA HIS A 101 4.20 3.20 -8.34
C HIS A 101 3.50 2.03 -7.64
N GLY A 102 2.16 2.06 -7.69
CA GLY A 102 1.35 0.96 -7.19
C GLY A 102 1.23 -0.18 -8.19
N ARG A 103 0.76 -1.34 -7.72
CA ARG A 103 0.42 -2.51 -8.53
C ARG A 103 -0.98 -2.99 -8.16
N TYR A 104 -1.67 -3.58 -9.13
CA TYR A 104 -3.00 -4.11 -8.97
C TYR A 104 -3.02 -5.57 -9.38
N HIS A 105 -3.76 -6.37 -8.62
CA HIS A 105 -4.15 -7.72 -8.98
C HIS A 105 -5.65 -7.80 -8.98
N TRP A 106 -6.22 -8.59 -9.89
CA TRP A 106 -7.66 -8.78 -9.96
C TRP A 106 -7.99 -10.23 -10.25
N GLY A 107 -9.21 -10.63 -9.89
CA GLY A 107 -9.78 -11.91 -10.29
C GLY A 107 -11.29 -11.80 -10.40
N ILE A 108 -11.86 -12.57 -11.31
CA ILE A 108 -13.30 -12.72 -11.48
C ILE A 108 -13.68 -14.20 -11.40
N SER A 109 -14.89 -14.45 -10.94
CA SER A 109 -15.50 -15.78 -10.92
C SER A 109 -16.93 -15.72 -11.42
N TRP A 110 -17.26 -16.62 -12.34
CA TRP A 110 -18.59 -16.74 -12.93
C TRP A 110 -18.90 -18.21 -13.20
N GLY A 111 -19.93 -18.75 -12.55
CA GLY A 111 -20.18 -20.20 -12.57
C GLY A 111 -18.96 -20.97 -12.05
N GLU A 112 -18.44 -21.88 -12.87
CA GLU A 112 -17.21 -22.65 -12.57
C GLU A 112 -15.92 -21.94 -13.01
N GLU A 113 -16.02 -20.90 -13.84
CA GLU A 113 -14.87 -20.21 -14.39
C GLU A 113 -14.24 -19.27 -13.35
N ARG A 114 -12.91 -19.28 -13.28
CA ARG A 114 -12.11 -18.38 -12.45
C ARG A 114 -10.94 -17.84 -13.26
N LEU A 115 -10.90 -16.53 -13.43
CA LEU A 115 -9.82 -15.83 -14.14
C LEU A 115 -9.13 -14.89 -13.17
N CYS A 116 -7.80 -14.86 -13.18
CA CYS A 116 -7.04 -13.96 -12.32
C CYS A 116 -5.81 -13.40 -13.05
N SER A 117 -5.43 -12.18 -12.67
CA SER A 117 -4.25 -11.49 -13.21
C SER A 117 -2.94 -11.97 -12.59
N LEU A 118 -3.02 -12.79 -11.55
CA LEU A 118 -1.89 -13.51 -10.99
C LEU A 118 -1.55 -14.62 -11.99
N ARG A 119 -0.43 -14.47 -12.70
CA ARG A 119 0.06 -15.56 -13.54
C ARG A 119 0.41 -16.75 -12.63
N PRO A 120 0.17 -18.00 -13.06
CA PRO A 120 0.71 -19.17 -12.38
C PRO A 120 2.24 -19.14 -12.35
#